data_AF-A0A7Y1W0N2-F1
#
_entry.id   AF-A0A7Y1W0N2-F1
#
_cell.length_a   1.000
_cell.length_b   1.000
_cell.length_c   1.000
_cell.angle_alpha   90.00
_cell.angle_beta   90.00
_cell.angle_gamma   90.00
#
_symmetry.space_group_name_H-M   'P 1'
#
loop_
_entity.id
_entity.type
_entity.pdbx_description
1 polymer ?
#
loop_
_entity_poly.entity_id
_entity_poly.type
_entity_poly.pdbx_seq_one_letter_code
_entity_poly.pdbx_strand_id
1 'polypeptide(L)'
;MYAKSVFSLLLVAALATPVTNLHALEPYQQQALDRILASVDPAMRPMMQAQLQPVLAMMDQSQVESMLAGYLAEDSQGQVVEEAWAESGSASPEDLAFNQAQYEPVIRSAWQAQHEFDVAVTAELDRACGTGREFAVFGSAWRYEVYPLTPNWPRASNSADLDVQIIGQSYAPSDGRYQFDFSSVKTNFDRPAVVNAINSACAEYRTIGETFVRDANQRVNAGLLEQLPGLEGAANLEAGHVRAALEETLKAHAPSADGALLTALLNAEN
;
A
#
# COMPACT_ATOMS: atom_id res chain seq x y z
N MET A 1 71.95 8.18 -0.81
CA MET A 1 72.54 9.12 0.18
C MET A 1 71.38 9.80 0.89
N TYR A 2 71.35 9.78 2.23
CA TYR A 2 70.36 10.41 3.15
C TYR A 2 68.92 9.81 3.13
N ALA A 3 68.19 9.64 4.23
CA ALA A 3 68.43 9.74 5.67
C ALA A 3 67.28 8.99 6.41
N LYS A 4 67.50 8.74 7.71
CA LYS A 4 66.70 7.96 8.67
C LYS A 4 65.49 8.73 9.23
N SER A 5 64.47 7.98 9.67
CA SER A 5 63.55 8.16 10.84
C SER A 5 62.78 9.51 10.97
N VAL A 6 61.54 9.59 11.45
CA VAL A 6 60.99 9.18 12.77
C VAL A 6 59.44 9.20 12.73
N PHE A 7 58.85 8.30 13.50
CA PHE A 7 57.44 8.21 13.94
C PHE A 7 56.76 9.54 14.33
N SER A 8 55.48 9.69 14.00
CA SER A 8 54.49 10.36 14.87
C SER A 8 53.05 9.98 14.49
N LEU A 9 52.29 9.71 15.54
CA LEU A 9 50.91 9.24 15.62
C LEU A 9 49.85 10.30 15.22
N LEU A 10 48.60 9.82 15.09
CA LEU A 10 47.30 10.54 15.14
C LEU A 10 46.94 11.30 13.84
N LEU A 11 45.72 11.26 13.29
CA LEU A 11 44.41 11.09 13.90
C LEU A 11 43.43 10.64 12.78
N VAL A 12 42.70 9.55 12.98
CA VAL A 12 41.53 9.21 12.14
C VAL A 12 40.38 10.10 12.62
N ALA A 13 40.04 11.14 11.86
CA ALA A 13 38.81 11.89 12.07
C ALA A 13 37.69 11.19 11.28
N ALA A 14 37.04 10.24 11.95
CA ALA A 14 35.77 9.69 11.51
C ALA A 14 34.71 10.80 11.55
N LEU A 15 34.12 11.10 10.40
CA LEU A 15 32.84 11.79 10.29
C LEU A 15 31.75 10.85 10.82
N ALA A 16 31.61 10.81 12.14
CA ALA A 16 30.45 10.21 12.79
C ALA A 16 29.30 11.23 12.71
N THR A 17 28.36 10.97 11.82
CA THR A 17 26.99 11.51 11.93
C THR A 17 26.41 11.05 13.28
N PRO A 18 25.70 11.92 14.03
CA PRO A 18 25.04 11.50 15.25
C PRO A 18 23.95 10.48 14.90
N VAL A 19 24.14 9.25 15.37
CA VAL A 19 23.05 8.28 15.50
C VAL A 19 22.01 8.92 16.41
N THR A 20 20.79 9.06 15.91
CA THR A 20 19.62 9.46 16.69
C THR A 20 19.55 8.60 17.95
N ASN A 21 19.62 9.25 19.12
CA ASN A 21 19.36 8.61 20.39
C ASN A 21 17.98 7.93 20.31
N LEU A 22 17.93 6.59 20.35
CA LEU A 22 16.78 5.92 20.93
C LEU A 22 16.68 6.46 22.35
N HIS A 23 15.62 7.22 22.65
CA HIS A 23 15.32 7.53 24.04
C HIS A 23 15.14 6.20 24.76
N ALA A 24 16.08 5.90 25.65
CA ALA A 24 15.92 4.81 26.59
C ALA A 24 14.67 5.13 27.41
N LEU A 25 13.78 4.14 27.57
CA LEU A 25 12.58 4.31 28.36
C LEU A 25 12.96 4.71 29.79
N GLU A 26 12.24 5.66 30.34
CA GLU A 26 12.35 5.99 31.75
C GLU A 26 11.95 4.77 32.61
N PRO A 27 12.47 4.62 33.84
CA PRO A 27 12.26 3.42 34.64
C PRO A 27 10.80 3.00 34.81
N TYR A 28 9.87 3.95 34.93
CA TYR A 28 8.43 3.69 35.05
C TYR A 28 7.80 3.21 33.71
N GLN A 29 8.28 3.71 32.58
CA GLN A 29 7.85 3.28 31.24
C GLN A 29 8.35 1.86 30.94
N GLN A 30 9.59 1.54 31.34
CA GLN A 30 10.13 0.19 31.20
C GLN A 30 9.38 -0.81 32.08
N GLN A 31 9.08 -0.44 33.32
CA GLN A 31 8.31 -1.30 34.22
C GLN A 31 6.88 -1.56 33.72
N ALA A 32 6.27 -0.57 33.06
CA ALA A 32 4.98 -0.74 32.39
C ALA A 32 5.06 -1.69 31.21
N LEU A 33 6.07 -1.52 30.35
CA LEU A 33 6.32 -2.39 29.21
C LEU A 33 6.51 -3.85 29.65
N ASP A 34 7.33 -4.07 30.68
CA ASP A 34 7.60 -5.41 31.20
C ASP A 34 6.34 -6.08 31.76
N ARG A 35 5.46 -5.31 32.42
CA ARG A 35 4.17 -5.83 32.91
C ARG A 35 3.21 -6.20 31.78
N ILE A 36 3.11 -5.37 30.75
CA ILE A 36 2.26 -5.65 29.58
C ILE A 36 2.81 -6.86 28.81
N LEU A 37 4.12 -6.99 28.66
CA LEU A 37 4.71 -8.13 27.96
C LEU A 37 4.64 -9.43 28.78
N ALA A 38 4.50 -9.34 30.11
CA ALA A 38 4.33 -10.51 30.96
C ALA A 38 3.00 -11.25 30.71
N SER A 39 1.93 -10.54 30.33
CA SER A 39 0.62 -11.11 29.98
C SER A 39 0.52 -11.58 28.52
N VAL A 40 1.53 -11.30 27.70
CA VAL A 40 1.56 -11.67 26.26
C VAL A 40 2.38 -12.95 26.03
N ASP A 41 1.96 -13.75 25.05
CA ASP A 41 2.66 -14.97 24.60
C ASP A 41 4.13 -14.66 24.25
N PRO A 42 5.12 -15.45 24.74
CA PRO A 42 6.54 -15.26 24.49
C PRO A 42 6.93 -15.06 23.01
N ALA A 43 6.24 -15.71 22.08
CA ALA A 43 6.52 -15.61 20.65
C ALA A 43 6.17 -14.22 20.08
N MET A 44 5.21 -13.52 20.68
CA MET A 44 4.70 -12.22 20.21
C MET A 44 5.37 -11.03 20.92
N ARG A 45 6.09 -11.27 22.02
CA ARG A 45 6.74 -10.23 22.83
C ARG A 45 7.70 -9.32 22.03
N PRO A 46 8.57 -9.82 21.12
CA PRO A 46 9.50 -8.93 20.41
C PRO A 46 8.79 -7.92 19.52
N MET A 47 7.69 -8.34 18.89
CA MET A 47 6.89 -7.47 18.04
C MET A 47 6.10 -6.46 18.88
N MET A 48 5.46 -6.92 19.93
CA MET A 48 4.69 -6.06 20.84
C MET A 48 5.61 -5.05 21.55
N GLN A 49 6.81 -5.47 21.92
CA GLN A 49 7.84 -4.60 22.48
C GLN A 49 8.21 -3.47 21.51
N ALA A 50 8.46 -3.81 20.25
CA ALA A 50 8.82 -2.83 19.23
C ALA A 50 7.71 -1.80 18.95
N GLN A 51 6.44 -2.20 19.09
CA GLN A 51 5.29 -1.31 18.90
C GLN A 51 4.99 -0.45 20.12
N LEU A 52 5.07 -1.00 21.33
CA LEU A 52 4.74 -0.30 22.57
C LEU A 52 5.84 0.63 23.05
N GLN A 53 7.11 0.30 22.79
CA GLN A 53 8.25 1.12 23.20
C GLN A 53 8.18 2.58 22.73
N PRO A 54 7.92 2.91 21.45
CA PRO A 54 7.79 4.31 21.03
C PRO A 54 6.55 4.99 21.62
N VAL A 55 5.47 4.25 21.88
CA VAL A 55 4.25 4.79 22.50
C VAL A 55 4.52 5.18 23.95
N LEU A 56 5.11 4.29 24.74
CA LEU A 56 5.44 4.54 26.15
C LEU A 56 6.48 5.64 26.31
N ALA A 57 7.44 5.75 25.39
CA ALA A 57 8.45 6.81 25.41
C ALA A 57 7.84 8.22 25.33
N MET A 58 6.63 8.37 24.78
CA MET A 58 5.93 9.64 24.66
C MET A 58 5.00 9.95 25.84
N MET A 59 4.82 9.01 26.77
CA MET A 59 3.87 9.13 27.87
C MET A 59 4.56 9.57 29.15
N ASP A 60 3.93 10.50 29.87
CA ASP A 60 4.37 10.87 31.22
C ASP A 60 3.96 9.81 32.25
N GLN A 61 4.50 9.93 33.46
CA GLN A 61 4.28 8.97 34.53
C GLN A 61 2.80 8.79 34.89
N SER A 62 2.01 9.87 34.90
CA SER A 62 0.58 9.81 35.25
C SER A 62 -0.25 9.12 34.16
N GLN A 63 0.14 9.28 32.90
CA GLN A 63 -0.48 8.61 31.76
C GLN A 63 -0.14 7.12 31.74
N VAL A 64 1.10 6.75 32.05
CA VAL A 64 1.53 5.35 32.17
C VAL A 64 0.82 4.66 33.33
N GLU A 65 0.72 5.32 34.48
CA GLU A 65 0.02 4.79 35.66
C GLU A 65 -1.48 4.62 35.40
N SER A 66 -2.13 5.55 34.70
CA SER A 66 -3.55 5.44 34.33
C SER A 66 -3.78 4.29 33.33
N MET A 67 -2.88 4.14 32.36
CA MET A 67 -2.93 3.03 31.39
C MET A 67 -2.77 1.67 32.10
N LEU A 68 -1.80 1.55 33.01
CA LEU A 68 -1.62 0.33 33.81
C LEU A 68 -2.77 0.08 34.78
N ALA A 69 -3.37 1.12 35.36
CA ALA A 69 -4.53 0.99 36.23
C ALA A 69 -5.75 0.47 35.48
N GLY A 70 -5.98 0.93 34.23
CA GLY A 70 -7.00 0.37 33.35
C GLY A 70 -6.73 -1.11 33.04
N TYR A 71 -5.49 -1.44 32.68
CA TYR A 71 -5.08 -2.81 32.36
C TYR A 71 -5.18 -3.78 33.55
N LEU A 72 -4.92 -3.32 34.77
CA LEU A 72 -5.00 -4.12 36.00
C LEU A 72 -6.43 -4.18 36.58
N ALA A 73 -7.27 -3.18 36.30
CA ALA A 73 -8.68 -3.20 36.68
C ALA A 73 -9.47 -4.28 35.90
N GLU A 74 -9.09 -4.54 34.65
CA GLU A 74 -9.64 -5.63 33.84
C GLU A 74 -9.25 -7.03 34.36
N ASP A 75 -8.10 -7.15 35.02
CA ASP A 75 -7.56 -8.45 35.50
C ASP A 75 -7.96 -8.79 36.96
N SER A 76 -8.65 -7.90 37.68
CA SER A 76 -8.89 -8.04 39.13
C SER A 76 -10.35 -7.95 39.61
N GLN A 77 -11.36 -7.90 38.73
CA GLN A 77 -12.76 -7.83 39.16
C GLN A 77 -13.63 -8.99 38.64
N GLY A 78 -13.49 -10.13 39.31
CA GLY A 78 -14.59 -11.06 39.52
C GLY A 78 -15.42 -10.65 40.74
N GLN A 79 -16.35 -9.69 40.60
CA GLN A 79 -17.64 -9.67 41.33
C GLN A 79 -18.54 -8.50 40.88
N VAL A 80 -19.80 -8.87 40.63
CA VAL A 80 -20.92 -8.08 40.12
C VAL A 80 -21.28 -6.87 41.00
N VAL A 81 -21.27 -5.67 40.41
CA VAL A 81 -22.17 -4.57 40.80
C VAL A 81 -22.92 -4.13 39.55
N GLU A 82 -24.21 -4.44 39.55
CA GLU A 82 -25.20 -4.11 38.56
C GLU A 82 -25.53 -2.61 38.65
N GLU A 83 -24.71 -1.79 37.98
CA GLU A 83 -25.05 -0.42 37.62
C GLU A 83 -25.40 -0.42 36.13
N ALA A 84 -26.65 -0.12 35.83
CA ALA A 84 -27.24 -0.13 34.49
C ALA A 84 -26.59 0.91 33.57
N TRP A 85 -25.38 0.61 33.12
CA TRP A 85 -25.01 0.83 31.73
C TRP A 85 -25.77 -0.24 30.97
N ALA A 86 -26.60 0.15 30.00
CA ALA A 86 -27.12 -0.83 29.05
C ALA A 86 -25.94 -1.68 28.57
N GLU A 87 -26.00 -2.99 28.80
CA GLU A 87 -25.13 -3.93 28.12
C GLU A 87 -25.22 -3.58 26.63
N SER A 88 -24.25 -2.85 26.08
CA SER A 88 -23.95 -3.01 24.67
C SER A 88 -23.44 -4.43 24.60
N GLY A 89 -24.36 -5.36 24.31
CA GLY A 89 -24.10 -6.79 24.37
C GLY A 89 -22.81 -7.08 23.62
N SER A 90 -21.79 -7.58 24.31
CA SER A 90 -20.68 -8.17 23.59
C SER A 90 -21.27 -9.29 22.74
N ALA A 91 -21.10 -9.24 21.42
CA ALA A 91 -21.59 -10.28 20.52
C ALA A 91 -21.16 -11.66 21.05
N SER A 92 -22.07 -12.63 21.05
CA SER A 92 -21.68 -14.00 21.39
C SER A 92 -20.68 -14.52 20.33
N PRO A 93 -19.84 -15.51 20.67
CA PRO A 93 -19.00 -16.18 19.67
C PRO A 93 -19.81 -16.70 18.47
N GLU A 94 -21.06 -17.12 18.69
CA GLU A 94 -21.99 -17.52 17.63
C GLU A 94 -22.39 -16.36 16.72
N ASP A 95 -22.57 -15.14 17.26
CA ASP A 95 -22.92 -13.95 16.48
C ASP A 95 -21.74 -13.45 15.64
N LEU A 96 -20.54 -13.46 16.22
CA LEU A 96 -19.32 -13.12 15.49
C LEU A 96 -19.05 -14.14 14.37
N ALA A 97 -19.24 -15.43 14.64
CA ALA A 97 -19.14 -16.48 13.62
C ALA A 97 -20.20 -16.33 12.52
N PHE A 98 -21.43 -15.92 12.88
CA PHE A 98 -22.48 -15.62 11.91
C PHE A 98 -22.13 -14.45 11.00
N ASN A 99 -21.57 -13.37 11.55
CA ASN A 99 -21.12 -12.21 10.78
C ASN A 99 -19.97 -12.61 9.83
N GLN A 100 -18.96 -13.31 10.36
CA GLN A 100 -17.81 -13.78 9.58
C GLN A 100 -18.21 -14.70 8.42
N ALA A 101 -19.15 -15.62 8.65
CA ALA A 101 -19.63 -16.52 7.62
C ALA A 101 -20.25 -15.78 6.40
N GLN A 102 -20.71 -14.54 6.58
CA GLN A 102 -21.24 -13.72 5.49
C GLN A 102 -20.14 -12.96 4.74
N TYR A 103 -19.27 -12.24 5.46
CA TYR A 103 -18.30 -11.36 4.80
C TYR A 103 -17.08 -12.09 4.23
N GLU A 104 -16.62 -13.17 4.88
CA GLU A 104 -15.40 -13.87 4.48
C GLU A 104 -15.43 -14.34 3.01
N PRO A 105 -16.47 -15.06 2.53
CA PRO A 105 -16.51 -15.50 1.14
C PRO A 105 -16.54 -14.33 0.14
N VAL A 106 -17.14 -13.20 0.51
CA VAL A 106 -17.21 -12.01 -0.35
C VAL A 106 -15.86 -11.31 -0.42
N ILE A 107 -15.18 -11.10 0.71
CA ILE A 107 -13.82 -10.52 0.73
C ILE A 107 -12.88 -11.35 -0.13
N ARG A 108 -12.90 -12.69 0.04
CA ARG A 108 -12.06 -13.60 -0.76
C ARG A 108 -12.39 -13.53 -2.25
N SER A 109 -13.66 -13.47 -2.62
CA SER A 109 -14.09 -13.38 -4.02
C SER A 109 -13.73 -12.04 -4.65
N ALA A 110 -13.87 -10.93 -3.91
CA ALA A 110 -13.46 -9.60 -4.35
C ALA A 110 -11.94 -9.52 -4.55
N TRP A 111 -11.16 -10.06 -3.60
CA TRP A 111 -9.70 -10.16 -3.73
C TRP A 111 -9.29 -10.97 -4.95
N GLN A 112 -9.91 -12.15 -5.16
CA GLN A 112 -9.60 -13.01 -6.30
C GLN A 112 -9.88 -12.30 -7.63
N ALA A 113 -11.04 -11.63 -7.73
CA ALA A 113 -11.39 -10.87 -8.93
C ALA A 113 -10.39 -9.73 -9.21
N GLN A 114 -9.97 -9.00 -8.17
CA GLN A 114 -8.95 -7.95 -8.31
C GLN A 114 -7.58 -8.51 -8.68
N HIS A 115 -7.20 -9.67 -8.14
CA HIS A 115 -5.94 -10.32 -8.48
C HIS A 115 -5.93 -10.79 -9.95
N GLU A 116 -7.02 -11.39 -10.42
CA GLU A 116 -7.17 -11.77 -11.82
C GLU A 116 -7.19 -10.56 -12.75
N PHE A 117 -7.82 -9.45 -12.33
CA PHE A 117 -7.76 -8.18 -13.05
C PHE A 117 -6.33 -7.68 -13.18
N ASP A 118 -5.58 -7.63 -12.07
CA ASP A 118 -4.19 -7.19 -12.02
C ASP A 118 -3.29 -8.02 -12.96
N VAL A 119 -3.42 -9.35 -12.91
CA VAL A 119 -2.69 -10.27 -13.78
C VAL A 119 -3.04 -10.03 -15.24
N ALA A 120 -4.34 -9.89 -15.56
CA ALA A 120 -4.79 -9.66 -16.93
C ALA A 120 -4.28 -8.32 -17.48
N VAL A 121 -4.37 -7.24 -16.71
CA VAL A 121 -3.90 -5.91 -17.12
C VAL A 121 -2.40 -5.90 -17.31
N THR A 122 -1.62 -6.41 -16.35
CA THR A 122 -0.15 -6.45 -16.47
C THR A 122 0.28 -7.29 -17.67
N ALA A 123 -0.26 -8.49 -17.85
CA ALA A 123 0.09 -9.35 -18.98
C ALA A 123 -0.26 -8.71 -20.33
N GLU A 124 -1.39 -8.01 -20.41
CA GLU A 124 -1.84 -7.39 -21.65
C GLU A 124 -1.06 -6.11 -21.99
N LEU A 125 -0.70 -5.29 -20.99
CA LEU A 125 0.19 -4.15 -21.17
C LEU A 125 1.56 -4.59 -21.71
N ASP A 126 2.16 -5.60 -21.08
CA ASP A 126 3.45 -6.16 -21.50
C ASP A 126 3.39 -6.71 -22.94
N ARG A 127 2.26 -7.33 -23.31
CA ARG A 127 2.05 -7.91 -24.64
C ARG A 127 1.78 -6.86 -25.73
N ALA A 128 0.96 -5.85 -25.45
CA ALA A 128 0.39 -4.96 -26.46
C ALA A 128 1.15 -3.65 -26.65
N CYS A 129 1.70 -3.07 -25.58
CA CYS A 129 2.30 -1.73 -25.63
C CYS A 129 3.76 -1.71 -26.09
N GLY A 130 4.44 -2.85 -26.13
CA GLY A 130 5.88 -2.93 -26.40
C GLY A 130 6.70 -2.36 -25.24
N THR A 131 8.02 -2.21 -25.44
CA THR A 131 8.90 -1.63 -24.40
C THR A 131 9.20 -0.18 -24.73
N GLY A 132 9.26 0.73 -23.74
CA GLY A 132 9.56 2.14 -24.00
C GLY A 132 10.94 2.39 -24.65
N ARG A 133 11.82 1.39 -24.68
CA ARG A 133 13.10 1.44 -25.41
C ARG A 133 12.93 1.37 -26.93
N GLU A 134 11.79 0.92 -27.42
CA GLU A 134 11.47 0.82 -28.85
C GLU A 134 11.31 2.20 -29.49
N PHE A 135 10.86 3.20 -28.71
CA PHE A 135 10.60 4.57 -29.18
C PHE A 135 11.64 5.57 -28.70
N ALA A 136 12.91 5.21 -28.86
CA ALA A 136 14.05 6.04 -28.51
C ALA A 136 14.96 6.33 -29.71
N VAL A 137 15.44 7.57 -29.81
CA VAL A 137 16.39 8.01 -30.84
C VAL A 137 17.61 8.64 -30.16
N PHE A 138 18.80 8.26 -30.63
CA PHE A 138 20.06 8.81 -30.14
C PHE A 138 20.48 10.00 -31.02
N GLY A 139 20.67 11.15 -30.39
CA GLY A 139 21.37 12.30 -30.97
C GLY A 139 22.89 12.17 -30.83
N SER A 140 23.60 13.30 -30.84
CA SER A 140 25.07 13.32 -30.73
C SER A 140 25.61 12.91 -29.36
N ALA A 141 24.87 13.17 -28.28
CA ALA A 141 25.25 12.83 -26.90
C ALA A 141 24.08 12.43 -25.98
N TRP A 142 22.84 12.56 -26.47
CA TRP A 142 21.63 12.38 -25.67
C TRP A 142 20.69 11.38 -26.31
N ARG A 143 19.96 10.64 -25.49
CA ARG A 143 18.83 9.80 -25.90
C ARG A 143 17.56 10.61 -25.70
N TYR A 144 16.72 10.67 -26.72
CA TYR A 144 15.37 11.22 -26.64
C TYR A 144 14.38 10.07 -26.80
N GLU A 145 13.35 10.02 -25.97
CA GLU A 145 12.41 8.90 -25.96
C GLU A 145 10.98 9.29 -25.58
N VAL A 146 10.02 8.51 -26.08
CA VAL A 146 8.67 8.51 -25.52
C VAL A 146 8.64 7.55 -24.34
N TYR A 147 8.23 8.05 -23.17
CA TYR A 147 8.17 7.24 -21.95
C TYR A 147 7.21 6.05 -22.11
N PRO A 148 7.49 4.91 -21.46
CA PRO A 148 6.58 3.76 -21.50
C PRO A 148 5.19 4.11 -20.96
N LEU A 149 4.16 3.46 -21.51
CA LEU A 149 2.80 3.58 -21.00
C LEU A 149 2.65 2.81 -19.69
N THR A 150 2.82 3.50 -18.55
CA THR A 150 2.70 2.92 -17.20
C THR A 150 1.48 3.47 -16.46
N PRO A 151 0.25 3.00 -16.77
CA PRO A 151 -0.94 3.45 -16.06
C PRO A 151 -0.95 2.94 -14.62
N ASN A 152 -1.59 3.69 -13.72
CA ASN A 152 -1.89 3.28 -12.35
C ASN A 152 -3.36 2.87 -12.13
N TRP A 153 -3.60 1.86 -11.29
CA TRP A 153 -4.93 1.40 -10.90
C TRP A 153 -4.91 0.77 -9.48
N PRO A 154 -6.05 0.63 -8.79
CA PRO A 154 -6.12 -0.07 -7.51
C PRO A 154 -5.66 -1.52 -7.67
N ARG A 155 -4.75 -1.98 -6.80
CA ARG A 155 -4.18 -3.33 -6.87
C ARG A 155 -4.75 -4.20 -5.75
N ALA A 156 -4.81 -5.50 -6.00
CA ALA A 156 -5.07 -6.46 -4.96
C ALA A 156 -3.99 -6.38 -3.87
N SER A 157 -4.37 -6.63 -2.62
CA SER A 157 -3.40 -6.84 -1.56
C SER A 157 -2.62 -8.15 -1.80
N ASN A 158 -1.59 -8.38 -0.99
CA ASN A 158 -0.75 -9.58 -1.12
C ASN A 158 -1.44 -10.87 -0.66
N SER A 159 -2.57 -10.82 0.04
CA SER A 159 -3.22 -12.01 0.60
C SER A 159 -4.69 -11.79 0.92
N ALA A 160 -5.54 -12.69 0.40
CA ALA A 160 -6.94 -12.77 0.77
C ALA A 160 -7.13 -13.03 2.28
N ASP A 161 -6.24 -13.80 2.91
CA ASP A 161 -6.33 -14.09 4.35
C ASP A 161 -6.07 -12.83 5.18
N LEU A 162 -5.11 -12.00 4.75
CA LEU A 162 -4.85 -10.71 5.40
C LEU A 162 -6.02 -9.76 5.21
N ASP A 163 -6.65 -9.75 4.04
CA ASP A 163 -7.84 -8.93 3.80
C ASP A 163 -9.01 -9.37 4.68
N VAL A 164 -9.25 -10.67 4.84
CA VAL A 164 -10.30 -11.16 5.75
C VAL A 164 -10.02 -10.74 7.20
N GLN A 165 -8.76 -10.89 7.66
CA GLN A 165 -8.38 -10.52 9.02
C GLN A 165 -8.46 -9.00 9.25
N ILE A 166 -7.89 -8.20 8.34
CA ILE A 166 -7.79 -6.75 8.51
C ILE A 166 -9.12 -6.09 8.15
N ILE A 167 -9.65 -6.34 6.96
CA ILE A 167 -10.86 -5.67 6.48
C ILE A 167 -12.09 -6.22 7.20
N GLY A 168 -12.21 -7.54 7.33
CA GLY A 168 -13.34 -8.16 8.02
C GLY A 168 -13.44 -7.73 9.48
N GLN A 169 -12.36 -7.86 10.25
CA GLN A 169 -12.41 -7.58 11.69
C GLN A 169 -12.38 -6.08 12.02
N SER A 170 -11.79 -5.23 11.17
CA SER A 170 -11.69 -3.79 11.48
C SER A 170 -12.95 -3.00 11.10
N TYR A 171 -13.74 -3.48 10.12
CA TYR A 171 -14.88 -2.72 9.60
C TYR A 171 -16.23 -3.37 9.84
N ALA A 172 -16.31 -4.67 10.11
CA ALA A 172 -17.58 -5.31 10.49
C ALA A 172 -17.92 -4.97 11.96
N PRO A 173 -19.19 -4.61 12.26
CA PRO A 173 -19.67 -4.48 13.63
C PRO A 173 -19.46 -5.78 14.44
N SER A 174 -19.13 -5.61 15.72
CA SER A 174 -18.76 -6.71 16.65
C SER A 174 -19.57 -6.73 17.94
N ASP A 175 -20.59 -5.89 18.02
CA ASP A 175 -21.51 -5.69 19.15
C ASP A 175 -22.84 -6.45 18.98
N GLY A 176 -22.94 -7.31 17.98
CA GLY A 176 -24.14 -8.12 17.78
C GLY A 176 -24.10 -8.98 16.53
N ARG A 177 -25.29 -9.46 16.16
CA ARG A 177 -25.54 -10.20 14.93
C ARG A 177 -25.98 -9.22 13.85
N TYR A 178 -25.33 -9.26 12.69
CA TYR A 178 -25.60 -8.33 11.61
C TYR A 178 -25.89 -9.05 10.30
N GLN A 179 -26.73 -8.43 9.47
CA GLN A 179 -26.91 -8.79 8.07
C GLN A 179 -26.19 -7.78 7.19
N PHE A 180 -25.38 -8.29 6.27
CA PHE A 180 -24.58 -7.47 5.36
C PHE A 180 -25.19 -7.51 3.95
N ASP A 181 -25.32 -6.35 3.30
CA ASP A 181 -25.69 -6.28 1.89
C ASP A 181 -24.45 -6.12 1.01
N PHE A 182 -24.03 -7.22 0.39
CA PHE A 182 -22.92 -7.25 -0.57
C PHE A 182 -23.35 -7.16 -2.03
N SER A 183 -24.61 -6.83 -2.33
CA SER A 183 -25.16 -6.81 -3.69
C SER A 183 -24.42 -5.89 -4.66
N SER A 184 -23.77 -4.84 -4.13
CA SER A 184 -22.98 -3.88 -4.91
C SER A 184 -21.48 -4.22 -4.98
N VAL A 185 -21.01 -5.26 -4.29
CA VAL A 185 -19.60 -5.65 -4.30
C VAL A 185 -19.27 -6.38 -5.60
N LYS A 186 -18.31 -5.84 -6.36
CA LYS A 186 -17.82 -6.49 -7.57
C LYS A 186 -16.91 -7.66 -7.22
N THR A 187 -17.32 -8.85 -7.62
CA THR A 187 -16.53 -10.08 -7.52
C THR A 187 -16.19 -10.65 -8.90
N ASN A 188 -16.24 -9.80 -9.93
CA ASN A 188 -15.84 -10.10 -11.30
C ASN A 188 -15.48 -8.81 -12.05
N PHE A 189 -14.99 -8.95 -13.28
CA PHE A 189 -14.78 -7.83 -14.19
C PHE A 189 -14.99 -8.26 -15.65
N ASP A 190 -15.31 -7.31 -16.51
CA ASP A 190 -15.41 -7.53 -17.96
C ASP A 190 -14.01 -7.58 -18.58
N ARG A 191 -13.43 -8.79 -18.61
CA ARG A 191 -12.09 -9.01 -19.18
C ARG A 191 -11.97 -8.57 -20.64
N PRO A 192 -12.91 -8.91 -21.56
CA PRO A 192 -12.89 -8.38 -22.92
C PRO A 192 -12.85 -6.85 -23.00
N ALA A 193 -13.65 -6.14 -22.19
CA ALA A 193 -13.65 -4.67 -22.19
C ALA A 193 -12.29 -4.11 -21.77
N VAL A 194 -11.70 -4.64 -20.70
CA VAL A 194 -10.38 -4.23 -20.20
C VAL A 194 -9.29 -4.47 -21.24
N VAL A 195 -9.27 -5.66 -21.84
CA VAL A 195 -8.31 -6.02 -22.90
C VAL A 195 -8.45 -5.10 -24.11
N ASN A 196 -9.68 -4.77 -24.53
CA ASN A 196 -9.92 -3.87 -25.66
C ASN A 196 -9.46 -2.43 -25.35
N ALA A 197 -9.69 -1.94 -24.13
CA ALA A 197 -9.22 -0.63 -23.70
C ALA A 197 -7.68 -0.55 -23.74
N ILE A 198 -6.99 -1.57 -23.21
CA ILE A 198 -5.52 -1.65 -23.24
C ILE A 198 -5.01 -1.69 -24.68
N ASN A 199 -5.57 -2.55 -25.54
CA ASN A 199 -5.12 -2.65 -26.93
C ASN A 199 -5.32 -1.34 -27.69
N SER A 200 -6.41 -0.63 -27.44
CA SER A 200 -6.70 0.67 -28.07
C SER A 200 -5.68 1.72 -27.64
N ALA A 201 -5.43 1.84 -26.33
CA ALA A 201 -4.43 2.76 -25.80
C ALA A 201 -3.00 2.42 -26.26
N CYS A 202 -2.64 1.14 -26.30
CA CYS A 202 -1.34 0.69 -26.80
C CYS A 202 -1.18 0.99 -28.30
N ALA A 203 -2.23 0.85 -29.12
CA ALA A 203 -2.16 1.19 -30.54
C ALA A 203 -1.94 2.69 -30.78
N GLU A 204 -2.61 3.54 -30.00
CA GLU A 204 -2.41 4.98 -30.02
C GLU A 204 -0.99 5.35 -29.56
N TYR A 205 -0.54 4.79 -28.44
CA TYR A 205 0.83 4.95 -27.93
C TYR A 205 1.89 4.57 -28.97
N ARG A 206 1.73 3.43 -29.65
CA ARG A 206 2.63 3.01 -30.73
C ARG A 206 2.65 4.01 -31.88
N THR A 207 1.49 4.55 -32.27
CA THR A 207 1.40 5.55 -33.34
C THR A 207 2.18 6.83 -32.99
N ILE A 208 2.09 7.27 -31.74
CA ILE A 208 2.86 8.41 -31.20
C ILE A 208 4.35 8.10 -31.23
N GLY A 209 4.75 6.93 -30.72
CA GLY A 209 6.14 6.47 -30.69
C GLY A 209 6.78 6.35 -32.08
N GLU A 210 6.08 5.71 -33.03
CA GLU A 210 6.54 5.55 -34.41
C GLU A 210 6.67 6.90 -35.12
N THR A 211 5.73 7.83 -34.87
CA THR A 211 5.80 9.21 -35.37
C THR A 211 6.99 9.97 -34.79
N PHE A 212 7.18 9.89 -33.47
CA PHE A 212 8.31 10.49 -32.80
C PHE A 212 9.64 9.98 -33.37
N VAL A 213 9.82 8.66 -33.47
CA VAL A 213 11.06 8.05 -33.98
C VAL A 213 11.36 8.52 -35.40
N ARG A 214 10.36 8.53 -36.28
CA ARG A 214 10.52 9.00 -37.66
C ARG A 214 11.00 10.46 -37.69
N ASP A 215 10.30 11.34 -36.99
CA ASP A 215 10.53 12.78 -37.04
C ASP A 215 11.84 13.16 -36.32
N ALA A 216 12.17 12.47 -35.23
CA ALA A 216 13.43 12.63 -34.51
C ALA A 216 14.62 12.21 -35.37
N ASN A 217 14.55 11.05 -36.05
CA ASN A 217 15.61 10.61 -36.96
C ASN A 217 15.82 11.59 -38.11
N GLN A 218 14.75 12.16 -38.66
CA GLN A 218 14.87 13.19 -39.71
C GLN A 218 15.65 14.42 -39.21
N ARG A 219 15.39 14.88 -37.98
CA ARG A 219 16.07 16.02 -37.36
C ARG A 219 17.54 15.73 -37.06
N VAL A 220 17.84 14.53 -36.55
CA VAL A 220 19.22 14.06 -36.33
C VAL A 220 19.99 14.08 -37.64
N ASN A 221 19.45 13.50 -38.72
CA ASN A 221 20.10 13.46 -40.02
C ASN A 221 20.28 14.84 -40.66
N ALA A 222 19.39 15.79 -40.35
CA ALA A 222 19.48 17.17 -40.80
C ALA A 222 20.37 18.07 -39.91
N GLY A 223 20.92 17.54 -38.81
CA GLY A 223 21.72 18.32 -37.85
C GLY A 223 20.92 19.29 -36.97
N LEU A 224 19.60 19.15 -36.90
CA LEU A 224 18.66 20.02 -36.17
C LEU A 224 18.45 19.52 -34.73
N LEU A 225 19.54 19.32 -34.00
CA LEU A 225 19.53 18.68 -32.67
C LEU A 225 18.83 19.55 -31.61
N GLU A 226 18.85 20.87 -31.76
CA GLU A 226 18.21 21.83 -30.85
C GLU A 226 16.68 21.71 -30.83
N GLN A 227 16.08 21.07 -31.84
CA GLN A 227 14.64 20.89 -31.96
C GLN A 227 14.14 19.56 -31.34
N LEU A 228 15.06 18.64 -30.99
CA LEU A 228 14.71 17.34 -30.41
C LEU A 228 14.02 17.43 -29.05
N PRO A 229 14.43 18.29 -28.09
CA PRO A 229 13.74 18.40 -26.81
C PRO A 229 12.27 18.83 -26.94
N GLY A 230 11.98 19.75 -27.87
CA GLY A 230 10.61 20.18 -28.13
C GLY A 230 9.74 19.08 -28.73
N LEU A 231 10.32 18.27 -29.63
CA LEU A 231 9.65 17.11 -30.22
C LEU A 231 9.37 16.03 -29.16
N GLU A 232 10.36 15.71 -28.33
CA GLU A 232 10.21 14.76 -27.21
C GLU A 232 9.14 15.22 -26.23
N GLY A 233 9.15 16.50 -25.84
CA GLY A 233 8.15 17.07 -24.93
C GLY A 233 6.73 16.98 -25.49
N ALA A 234 6.54 17.25 -26.78
CA ALA A 234 5.24 17.13 -27.43
C ALA A 234 4.74 15.68 -27.48
N ALA A 235 5.60 14.74 -27.88
CA ALA A 235 5.25 13.31 -27.93
C ALA A 235 4.91 12.75 -26.55
N ASN A 236 5.67 13.14 -25.51
CA ASN A 236 5.39 12.70 -24.14
C ASN A 236 4.14 13.34 -23.54
N LEU A 237 3.79 14.57 -23.94
CA LEU A 237 2.51 15.17 -23.57
C LEU A 237 1.33 14.36 -24.15
N GLU A 238 1.42 14.01 -25.43
CA GLU A 238 0.40 13.21 -26.11
C GLU A 238 0.27 11.80 -25.49
N ALA A 239 1.40 11.11 -25.29
CA ALA A 239 1.42 9.82 -24.59
C ALA A 239 0.88 9.92 -23.15
N GLY A 240 1.10 11.06 -22.49
CA GLY A 240 0.54 11.37 -21.17
C GLY A 240 -0.99 11.41 -21.15
N HIS A 241 -1.63 11.91 -22.22
CA HIS A 241 -3.08 11.90 -22.35
C HIS A 241 -3.62 10.49 -22.55
N VAL A 242 -2.96 9.68 -23.39
CA VAL A 242 -3.31 8.25 -23.58
C VAL A 242 -3.23 7.50 -22.24
N ARG A 243 -2.15 7.72 -21.47
CA ARG A 243 -1.97 7.12 -20.14
C ARG A 243 -3.11 7.50 -19.21
N ALA A 244 -3.43 8.78 -19.08
CA ALA A 244 -4.47 9.25 -18.18
C ALA A 244 -5.86 8.67 -18.54
N ALA A 245 -6.19 8.60 -19.83
CA ALA A 245 -7.44 8.01 -20.29
C ALA A 245 -7.53 6.50 -19.97
N LEU A 246 -6.41 5.77 -20.15
CA LEU A 246 -6.33 4.36 -19.78
C LEU A 246 -6.45 4.17 -18.26
N GLU A 247 -5.80 5.01 -17.45
CA GLU A 247 -5.90 4.97 -15.98
C GLU A 247 -7.34 5.09 -15.49
N GLU A 248 -8.09 6.06 -16.00
CA GLU A 248 -9.49 6.24 -15.65
C GLU A 248 -10.35 5.03 -16.06
N THR A 249 -10.07 4.46 -17.24
CA THR A 249 -10.75 3.25 -17.70
C THR A 249 -10.45 2.06 -16.79
N LEU A 250 -9.17 1.83 -16.45
CA LEU A 250 -8.77 0.72 -15.58
C LEU A 250 -9.37 0.87 -14.18
N LYS A 251 -9.40 2.08 -13.60
CA LYS A 251 -10.08 2.34 -12.33
C LYS A 251 -11.57 2.02 -12.41
N ALA A 252 -12.27 2.42 -13.47
CA ALA A 252 -13.71 2.17 -13.60
C ALA A 252 -14.04 0.66 -13.68
N HIS A 253 -13.16 -0.13 -14.30
CA HIS A 253 -13.34 -1.57 -14.46
C HIS A 253 -12.76 -2.42 -13.31
N ALA A 254 -11.89 -1.85 -12.46
CA ALA A 254 -11.29 -2.58 -11.36
C ALA A 254 -12.34 -2.98 -10.31
N PRO A 255 -12.39 -4.27 -9.90
CA PRO A 255 -13.32 -4.74 -8.88
C PRO A 255 -13.28 -3.96 -7.56
N SER A 256 -12.10 -3.51 -7.12
CA SER A 256 -11.93 -2.85 -5.81
C SER A 256 -12.10 -1.32 -5.82
N ALA A 257 -12.48 -0.70 -6.94
CA ALA A 257 -12.33 0.74 -7.12
C ALA A 257 -13.39 1.62 -6.43
N ASP A 258 -14.59 1.09 -6.17
CA ASP A 258 -15.74 1.87 -5.70
C ASP A 258 -15.95 1.84 -4.18
N GLY A 259 -15.12 1.10 -3.44
CA GLY A 259 -15.25 0.97 -1.99
C GLY A 259 -16.55 0.30 -1.52
N ALA A 260 -17.28 -0.39 -2.42
CA ALA A 260 -18.54 -1.03 -2.10
C ALA A 260 -18.39 -2.07 -0.97
N LEU A 261 -17.27 -2.79 -0.93
CA LEU A 261 -16.99 -3.76 0.14
C LEU A 261 -16.93 -3.11 1.52
N LEU A 262 -16.18 -2.00 1.66
CA LEU A 262 -16.08 -1.27 2.93
C LEU A 262 -17.43 -0.68 3.33
N THR A 263 -18.17 -0.14 2.35
CA THR A 263 -19.50 0.41 2.56
C THR A 263 -20.48 -0.65 3.07
N ALA A 264 -20.44 -1.85 2.50
CA ALA A 264 -21.27 -2.97 2.92
C ALA A 264 -20.95 -3.46 4.34
N LEU A 265 -19.67 -3.50 4.70
CA LEU A 265 -19.22 -3.89 6.04
C LEU A 265 -19.68 -2.88 7.10
N LEU A 266 -19.58 -1.58 6.82
CA LEU A 266 -19.88 -0.52 7.77
C LEU A 266 -21.39 -0.27 7.97
N ASN A 267 -22.21 -0.56 6.96
CA ASN A 267 -23.65 -0.27 6.97
C ASN A 267 -24.50 -1.53 7.24
N ALA A 268 -23.95 -2.51 7.93
CA ALA A 268 -24.66 -3.73 8.25
C ALA A 268 -25.87 -3.45 9.18
N GLU A 269 -26.96 -4.17 8.99
CA GLU A 269 -28.20 -4.01 9.76
C GLU A 269 -28.26 -5.05 10.88
N ASN A 270 -28.67 -4.63 12.09
CA ASN A 270 -28.86 -5.50 13.27
C ASN A 270 -30.32 -5.98 13.33
#